data_AF-A0A7R9F808-F1
#
_entry.id   AF-A0A7R9F808-F1
#
_cell.length_a   1.000
_cell.length_b   1.000
_cell.length_c   1.000
_cell.angle_alpha   90.00
_cell.angle_beta   90.00
_cell.angle_gamma   90.00
#
_symmetry.space_group_name_H-M   'P 1'
#
loop_
_entity.id
_entity.type
_entity.pdbx_description
1 polymer ?
#
loop_
_entity_poly.entity_id
_entity_poly.type
_entity_poly.pdbx_seq_one_letter_code
_entity_poly.pdbx_strand_id
1 'polypeptide(L)'
;MPSGGMAKVRSRLVLDCVMPVHEGVYSCVATAAAQSILAPPTMLLLQDNNINNLTALLAACPSTNSIHNTSPARISTWSPLYMDVMGNDVTLPCRAVGNPRPAIYWLDGDNKLIAENEPRYKVLPDGDLFIYKLQWSDMGGYTCIASNTRSRDMTTTFLYPVLNEES
;
A
#
# COMPACT_ATOMS: atom_id res chain seq x y z
N MET A 1 -16.23 -19.79 16.94
CA MET A 1 -14.97 -18.98 17.07
C MET A 1 -14.94 -17.98 15.92
N PRO A 2 -14.30 -16.80 16.03
CA PRO A 2 -14.31 -15.86 14.93
C PRO A 2 -13.53 -16.47 13.74
N SER A 3 -14.25 -16.85 12.70
CA SER A 3 -13.77 -17.44 11.44
C SER A 3 -13.12 -16.39 10.55
N GLY A 4 -12.23 -15.58 11.12
CA GLY A 4 -11.59 -14.47 10.43
C GLY A 4 -10.11 -14.72 10.23
N GLY A 5 -9.62 -14.48 9.02
CA GLY A 5 -8.20 -14.40 8.73
C GLY A 5 -7.50 -13.33 9.59
N MET A 6 -6.20 -13.53 9.82
CA MET A 6 -5.35 -12.58 10.51
C MET A 6 -4.38 -11.93 9.51
N ALA A 7 -4.53 -10.62 9.31
CA ALA A 7 -3.63 -9.86 8.46
C ALA A 7 -3.04 -8.67 9.23
N LYS A 8 -1.76 -8.38 8.98
CA LYS A 8 -1.14 -7.13 9.45
C LYS A 8 -1.08 -6.15 8.30
N VAL A 9 -1.99 -5.18 8.29
CA VAL A 9 -1.96 -4.09 7.31
C VAL A 9 -0.99 -3.01 7.77
N ARG A 10 -0.12 -2.56 6.86
CA ARG A 10 0.69 -1.35 7.00
C ARG A 10 0.12 -0.27 6.12
N SER A 11 0.05 0.94 6.67
CA SER A 11 -0.30 2.14 5.91
C SER A 11 0.73 3.23 6.18
N ARG A 12 1.04 4.03 5.16
CA ARG A 12 1.95 5.17 5.22
C ARG A 12 1.29 6.37 4.53
N LEU A 13 1.27 7.50 5.23
CA LEU A 13 0.96 8.79 4.63
C LEU A 13 2.14 9.25 3.75
N VAL A 14 1.86 9.54 2.49
CA VAL A 14 2.85 10.03 1.53
C VAL A 14 2.36 11.38 1.00
N LEU A 15 3.13 12.42 1.27
CA LEU A 15 2.89 13.77 0.72
C LEU A 15 3.90 14.00 -0.39
N ASP A 16 3.39 14.36 -1.58
CA ASP A 16 4.24 14.67 -2.75
C ASP A 16 5.13 15.90 -2.48
N CYS A 17 4.61 16.86 -1.74
CA CYS A 17 5.35 18.00 -1.22
C CYS A 17 4.68 18.57 0.05
N VAL A 18 5.42 19.35 0.84
CA VAL A 18 4.95 19.94 2.10
C VAL A 18 4.74 21.44 1.91
N MET A 19 3.51 21.92 2.15
CA MET A 19 3.13 23.32 2.09
C MET A 19 2.69 23.80 3.47
N PRO A 20 2.69 25.12 3.75
CA PRO A 20 2.13 25.66 5.00
C PRO A 20 0.73 25.14 5.31
N VAL A 21 -0.11 24.92 4.28
CA VAL A 21 -1.47 24.40 4.44
C VAL A 21 -1.53 22.94 4.93
N HIS A 22 -0.43 22.19 4.83
CA HIS A 22 -0.34 20.83 5.37
C HIS A 22 0.03 20.81 6.86
N GLU A 23 0.29 21.97 7.47
CA GLU A 23 0.55 22.08 8.91
C GLU A 23 -0.65 21.57 9.72
N GLY A 24 -0.37 20.62 10.61
CA GLY A 24 -1.39 19.96 11.40
C GLY A 24 -0.86 18.71 12.08
N VAL A 25 -1.72 18.09 12.88
CA VAL A 25 -1.42 16.85 13.60
C VAL A 25 -2.03 15.67 12.84
N TYR A 26 -1.21 14.68 12.52
CA TYR A 26 -1.64 13.47 11.82
C TYR A 26 -1.66 12.27 12.78
N SER A 27 -2.75 11.50 12.72
CA SER A 27 -2.92 10.26 13.49
C SER A 27 -3.29 9.12 12.57
N CYS A 28 -2.62 7.97 12.75
CA CYS A 28 -2.99 6.74 12.07
C CYS A 28 -4.10 6.06 12.87
N VAL A 29 -5.19 5.69 12.20
CA VAL A 29 -6.35 5.01 12.81
C VAL A 29 -6.47 3.62 12.20
N ALA A 30 -6.39 2.60 13.04
CA ALA A 30 -6.64 1.22 12.64
C ALA A 30 -8.07 0.84 13.03
N THR A 31 -8.90 0.48 12.05
CA THR A 31 -10.28 0.04 12.26
C THR A 31 -10.44 -1.43 11.89
N ALA A 32 -10.93 -2.25 12.82
CA ALA A 32 -11.23 -3.66 12.61
C ALA A 32 -12.62 -3.98 13.18
N ALA A 33 -13.56 -4.36 12.32
CA ALA A 33 -14.97 -4.55 12.68
C ALA A 33 -15.53 -3.34 13.46
N ALA A 34 -15.97 -3.53 14.70
CA ALA A 34 -16.53 -2.48 15.56
C ALA A 34 -15.49 -1.75 16.44
N GLN A 35 -14.20 -2.05 16.29
CA GLN A 35 -13.13 -1.46 17.10
C GLN A 35 -12.25 -0.52 16.27
N SER A 36 -11.91 0.62 16.86
CA SER A 36 -10.94 1.58 16.30
C SER A 36 -9.84 1.85 17.31
N ILE A 37 -8.59 1.71 16.89
CA ILE A 37 -7.41 2.03 17.70
C ILE A 37 -6.71 3.22 17.04
N LEU A 38 -6.52 4.29 17.81
CA LEU A 38 -5.77 5.47 17.38
C LEU A 38 -4.30 5.33 17.80
N ALA A 39 -3.37 5.47 16.86
CA ALA A 39 -1.97 5.63 17.21
C ALA A 39 -1.74 7.01 17.85
N PRO A 40 -0.77 7.16 18.78
CA PRO A 40 -0.40 8.46 19.32
C PRO A 40 -0.04 9.44 18.18
N PRO A 41 -0.46 10.71 18.25
CA PRO A 41 -0.14 11.72 17.25
C PRO A 41 1.38 11.84 17.11
N THR A 42 1.88 11.64 15.90
CA THR A 42 3.32 11.41 15.69
C THR A 42 4.01 12.53 14.90
N MET A 43 3.27 13.44 14.28
CA MET A 43 3.85 14.45 13.39
C MET A 43 3.22 15.83 13.60
N LEU A 44 4.07 16.81 13.93
CA LEU A 44 3.79 18.25 13.88
C LEU A 44 4.69 18.83 12.79
N LEU A 45 4.11 19.33 11.70
CA LEU A 45 4.86 19.96 10.61
C LEU A 45 5.09 21.43 10.96
N LEU A 46 6.21 21.75 11.63
CA LEU A 46 6.64 23.13 11.84
C LEU A 46 7.42 23.61 10.62
N GLN A 47 6.91 24.65 9.95
CA GLN A 47 7.64 25.32 8.88
C GLN A 47 8.64 26.29 9.50
N ASP A 48 9.95 26.03 9.36
CA ASP A 48 10.97 27.00 9.77
C ASP A 48 10.97 28.16 8.76
N ASN A 49 10.27 29.24 9.09
CA ASN A 49 10.16 30.43 8.26
C ASN A 49 11.41 31.33 8.34
N ASN A 50 12.45 30.93 9.08
CA ASN A 50 13.67 31.72 9.25
C ASN A 50 14.83 31.14 8.43
N ILE A 51 14.75 31.22 7.10
CA ILE A 51 15.86 30.81 6.24
C ILE A 51 16.25 31.92 5.28
N ASN A 52 17.10 32.83 5.74
CA ASN A 52 17.87 33.75 4.89
C ASN A 52 19.02 33.02 4.14
N ASN A 53 18.94 31.71 3.96
CA ASN A 53 19.99 30.90 3.33
C ASN A 53 19.49 30.39 1.97
N LEU A 54 20.16 30.83 0.90
CA LEU A 54 19.81 30.58 -0.51
C LEU A 54 19.80 29.10 -0.92
N THR A 55 20.11 28.17 -0.01
CA THR A 55 20.10 26.72 -0.20
C THR A 55 18.79 26.04 0.20
N ALA A 56 17.94 26.66 1.02
CA ALA A 56 16.66 26.07 1.46
C ALA A 56 15.46 26.35 0.52
N LEU A 57 15.64 27.22 -0.48
CA LEU A 57 14.65 27.50 -1.52
C LEU A 57 14.37 26.28 -2.45
N LEU A 58 15.10 25.18 -2.29
CA LEU A 58 14.94 23.95 -3.08
C LEU A 58 13.91 22.94 -2.51
N ALA A 59 13.30 23.24 -1.35
CA ALA A 59 12.22 22.44 -0.77
C ALA A 59 10.82 23.07 -0.93
N ALA A 60 10.69 24.12 -1.75
CA ALA A 60 9.39 24.68 -2.11
C ALA A 60 8.70 23.76 -3.13
N CYS A 61 7.43 23.41 -2.89
CA CYS A 61 6.58 22.76 -3.88
C CYS A 61 6.71 23.50 -5.23
N PRO A 62 6.84 22.80 -6.36
CA PRO A 62 7.09 23.45 -7.64
C PRO A 62 5.97 24.43 -7.95
N SER A 63 6.28 25.73 -7.90
CA SER A 63 5.36 26.80 -8.24
C SER A 63 5.12 26.78 -9.75
N THR A 64 3.91 26.38 -10.12
CA THR A 64 3.17 26.74 -11.34
C THR A 64 4.01 27.26 -12.52
N ASN A 65 4.89 26.42 -13.07
CA ASN A 65 5.28 26.39 -14.50
C ASN A 65 6.20 25.21 -14.87
N SER A 66 6.13 24.08 -14.15
CA SER A 66 6.75 22.83 -14.60
C SER A 66 5.72 22.01 -15.36
N ILE A 67 5.96 21.79 -16.66
CA ILE A 67 5.11 21.00 -17.58
C ILE A 67 4.94 19.53 -17.13
N HIS A 68 5.58 19.11 -16.05
CA HIS A 68 5.34 17.79 -15.46
C HIS A 68 5.19 17.87 -13.93
N ASN A 69 3.94 18.03 -13.48
CA ASN A 69 3.48 17.76 -12.11
C ASN A 69 3.57 16.25 -11.83
N THR A 70 4.77 15.69 -11.86
CA THR A 70 4.97 14.25 -11.78
C THR A 70 5.54 13.88 -10.42
N SER A 71 4.84 13.01 -9.70
CA SER A 71 5.29 12.44 -8.43
C SER A 71 5.63 10.95 -8.59
N PRO A 72 6.63 10.46 -7.85
CA PRO A 72 7.09 9.09 -8.01
C PRO A 72 6.05 8.10 -7.45
N ALA A 73 5.93 6.93 -8.08
CA ALA A 73 5.11 5.84 -7.56
C ALA A 73 5.62 5.38 -6.19
N ARG A 74 4.73 5.35 -5.19
CA ARG A 74 5.01 4.91 -3.83
C ARG A 74 3.87 4.05 -3.31
N ILE A 75 4.19 2.87 -2.79
CA ILE A 75 3.20 2.00 -2.15
C ILE A 75 2.86 2.60 -0.78
N SER A 76 1.58 2.89 -0.61
CA SER A 76 1.01 3.52 0.59
C SER A 76 0.42 2.49 1.55
N THR A 77 -0.18 1.41 1.03
CA THR A 77 -0.88 0.40 1.84
C THR A 77 -0.54 -1.00 1.34
N TRP A 78 -0.15 -1.89 2.24
CA TRP A 78 0.14 -3.31 1.95
C TRP A 78 0.14 -4.15 3.23
N SER A 79 0.16 -5.48 3.10
CA SER A 79 0.31 -6.39 4.24
C SER A 79 1.60 -7.20 4.12
N PRO A 80 2.56 -7.14 5.07
CA PRO A 80 3.74 -8.00 5.01
C PRO A 80 3.42 -9.50 5.22
N LEU A 81 2.35 -9.77 5.97
CA LEU A 81 1.88 -11.12 6.30
C LEU A 81 0.36 -11.14 6.27
N TYR A 82 -0.19 -12.12 5.58
CA TYR A 82 -1.62 -12.39 5.47
C TYR A 82 -1.89 -13.87 5.75
N MET A 83 -2.74 -14.16 6.73
CA MET A 83 -3.18 -15.51 7.08
C MET A 83 -4.69 -15.60 6.94
N ASP A 84 -5.19 -16.64 6.28
CA ASP A 84 -6.62 -16.89 6.18
C ASP A 84 -6.91 -18.38 6.08
N VAL A 85 -8.17 -18.77 6.32
CA VAL A 85 -8.59 -20.17 6.28
C VAL A 85 -8.65 -20.66 4.83
N MET A 86 -8.18 -21.88 4.59
CA MET A 86 -8.31 -22.53 3.29
C MET A 86 -9.77 -22.58 2.84
N GLY A 87 -10.00 -22.31 1.56
CA GLY A 87 -11.34 -22.22 0.95
C GLY A 87 -11.95 -20.82 0.99
N ASN A 88 -11.45 -19.90 1.82
CA ASN A 88 -11.88 -18.50 1.81
C ASN A 88 -11.38 -17.77 0.57
N ASP A 89 -12.10 -16.73 0.18
CA ASP A 89 -11.63 -15.76 -0.80
C ASP A 89 -10.76 -14.71 -0.09
N VAL A 90 -9.57 -14.45 -0.63
CA VAL A 90 -8.56 -13.59 0.00
C VAL A 90 -8.31 -12.36 -0.87
N THR A 91 -8.11 -11.21 -0.23
CA THR A 91 -7.69 -9.97 -0.90
C THR A 91 -6.42 -9.44 -0.28
N LEU A 92 -5.31 -9.46 -1.01
CA LEU A 92 -4.04 -8.89 -0.58
C LEU A 92 -3.99 -7.40 -0.94
N PRO A 93 -3.89 -6.49 0.05
CA PRO A 93 -3.92 -5.08 -0.24
C PRO A 93 -2.62 -4.63 -0.90
N CYS A 94 -2.71 -3.82 -1.95
CA CYS A 94 -1.62 -3.03 -2.46
C CYS A 94 -2.11 -1.75 -3.12
N ARG A 95 -1.94 -0.62 -2.45
CA ARG A 95 -2.34 0.69 -2.96
C ARG A 95 -1.16 1.61 -3.08
N ALA A 96 -1.04 2.29 -4.20
CA ALA A 96 0.05 3.21 -4.47
C ALA A 96 -0.44 4.62 -4.83
N VAL A 97 0.38 5.60 -4.50
CA VAL A 97 0.21 7.01 -4.88
C VAL A 97 1.31 7.42 -5.84
N GLY A 98 1.05 8.44 -6.66
CA GLY A 98 1.99 8.98 -7.65
C GLY A 98 1.26 9.65 -8.80
N ASN A 99 1.98 10.48 -9.56
CA ASN A 99 1.46 11.17 -10.73
C ASN A 99 2.43 11.05 -11.92
N PRO A 100 2.03 10.49 -13.08
CA PRO A 100 0.77 9.78 -13.35
C PRO A 100 0.43 8.66 -12.36
N ARG A 101 -0.86 8.30 -12.27
CA ARG A 101 -1.33 7.22 -11.40
C ARG A 101 -0.50 5.96 -11.64
N PRO A 102 0.12 5.35 -10.62
CA PRO A 102 0.92 4.14 -10.79
C PRO A 102 0.07 2.99 -11.33
N ALA A 103 0.60 2.27 -12.32
CA ALA A 103 0.08 0.97 -12.70
C ALA A 103 0.57 -0.08 -11.69
N ILE A 104 -0.33 -0.96 -11.26
CA ILE A 104 -0.05 -1.98 -10.26
C ILE A 104 -0.06 -3.36 -10.92
N TYR A 105 0.95 -4.15 -10.62
CA TYR A 105 1.14 -5.51 -11.11
C TYR A 105 1.53 -6.42 -9.94
N TRP A 106 1.21 -7.71 -10.06
CA TRP A 106 1.54 -8.70 -9.04
C TRP A 106 2.39 -9.82 -9.61
N LEU A 107 3.39 -10.25 -8.83
CA LEU A 107 4.15 -11.46 -9.05
C LEU A 107 3.72 -12.51 -8.02
N ASP A 108 3.60 -13.76 -8.45
CA ASP A 108 3.37 -14.91 -7.57
C ASP A 108 4.66 -15.35 -6.83
N GLY A 109 4.56 -16.44 -6.06
CA GLY A 109 5.68 -17.03 -5.32
C GLY A 109 6.86 -17.50 -6.19
N ASP A 110 6.62 -17.72 -7.48
CA ASP A 110 7.64 -18.09 -8.48
C ASP A 110 8.20 -16.86 -9.22
N ASN A 111 7.84 -15.65 -8.79
CA ASN A 111 8.13 -14.39 -9.48
C ASN A 111 7.53 -14.29 -10.89
N LYS A 112 6.47 -15.03 -11.20
CA LYS A 112 5.76 -14.94 -12.48
C LYS A 112 4.70 -13.87 -12.38
N LEU A 113 4.53 -13.12 -13.47
CA LEU A 113 3.47 -12.12 -13.57
C LEU A 113 2.11 -12.81 -13.52
N ILE A 114 1.29 -12.43 -12.55
CA ILE A 114 -0.10 -12.89 -12.47
C ILE A 114 -0.86 -12.25 -13.63
N ALA A 115 -1.19 -13.06 -14.62
CA ALA A 115 -1.93 -12.62 -15.79
C ALA A 115 -3.42 -12.42 -15.45
N GLU A 116 -4.08 -11.48 -16.15
CA GLU A 116 -5.53 -11.25 -16.01
C GLU A 116 -6.39 -12.48 -16.39
N ASN A 117 -5.80 -13.47 -17.05
CA ASN A 117 -6.47 -14.65 -17.57
C ASN A 117 -6.45 -15.85 -16.60
N GLU A 118 -5.80 -15.73 -15.45
CA GLU A 118 -5.78 -16.79 -14.45
C GLU A 118 -7.13 -16.83 -13.69
N PRO A 119 -7.92 -17.91 -13.77
CA PRO A 119 -9.30 -17.91 -13.30
C PRO A 119 -9.44 -17.72 -11.78
N ARG A 120 -8.39 -18.00 -11.00
CA ARG A 120 -8.39 -17.82 -9.54
C ARG A 120 -7.79 -16.49 -9.08
N TYR A 121 -7.11 -15.75 -9.95
CA TYR A 121 -6.39 -14.53 -9.58
C TYR A 121 -6.96 -13.33 -10.31
N LYS A 122 -7.21 -12.24 -9.59
CA LYS A 122 -7.70 -11.01 -10.19
C LYS A 122 -7.09 -9.79 -9.52
N VAL A 123 -6.44 -8.93 -10.30
CA VAL A 123 -6.04 -7.60 -9.83
C VAL A 123 -7.26 -6.69 -9.88
N LEU A 124 -7.63 -6.12 -8.73
CA LEU A 124 -8.77 -5.23 -8.60
C LEU A 124 -8.41 -3.80 -9.07
N PRO A 125 -9.40 -2.94 -9.40
CA PRO A 125 -9.14 -1.59 -9.90
C PRO A 125 -8.35 -0.67 -8.94
N ASP A 126 -8.38 -0.97 -7.64
CA ASP A 126 -7.62 -0.26 -6.61
C ASP A 126 -6.18 -0.79 -6.43
N GLY A 127 -5.84 -1.89 -7.11
CA GLY A 127 -4.52 -2.54 -7.08
C GLY A 127 -4.43 -3.78 -6.20
N ASP A 128 -5.48 -4.07 -5.43
CA ASP A 128 -5.51 -5.21 -4.52
C ASP A 128 -5.57 -6.54 -5.32
N LEU A 129 -4.89 -7.59 -4.85
CA LEU A 129 -4.92 -8.91 -5.49
C LEU A 129 -5.98 -9.78 -4.83
N PHE A 130 -7.01 -10.13 -5.59
CA PHE A 130 -8.02 -11.10 -5.21
C PHE A 130 -7.58 -12.52 -5.60
N ILE A 131 -7.73 -13.46 -4.66
CA ILE A 131 -7.43 -14.88 -4.82
C ILE A 131 -8.70 -15.66 -4.45
N TYR A 132 -9.29 -16.34 -5.43
CA TYR A 132 -10.49 -17.16 -5.25
C TYR A 132 -10.15 -18.51 -4.64
N LYS A 133 -10.87 -18.90 -3.57
CA LYS A 133 -10.73 -20.17 -2.86
C LYS A 133 -9.27 -20.50 -2.53
N LEU A 134 -8.77 -19.94 -1.43
CA LEU A 134 -7.40 -20.13 -0.95
C LEU A 134 -7.04 -21.62 -0.79
N GLN A 135 -5.92 -22.03 -1.37
CA GLN A 135 -5.41 -23.40 -1.29
C GLN A 135 -4.03 -23.44 -0.64
N TRP A 136 -3.63 -24.61 -0.14
CA TRP A 136 -2.29 -24.80 0.42
C TRP A 136 -1.17 -24.48 -0.58
N SER A 137 -1.40 -24.76 -1.87
CA SER A 137 -0.47 -24.44 -2.96
C SER A 137 -0.31 -22.94 -3.21
N ASP A 138 -1.20 -22.10 -2.69
CA ASP A 138 -1.11 -20.64 -2.79
C ASP A 138 -0.23 -20.05 -1.66
N MET A 139 0.33 -20.89 -0.78
CA MET A 139 1.29 -20.43 0.21
C MET A 139 2.55 -19.88 -0.48
N GLY A 140 2.92 -18.64 -0.17
CA GLY A 140 4.11 -18.05 -0.76
C GLY A 140 4.19 -16.54 -0.64
N GLY A 141 5.25 -15.97 -1.20
CA GLY A 141 5.45 -14.53 -1.28
C GLY A 141 4.84 -13.94 -2.54
N TYR A 142 3.84 -13.08 -2.40
CA TYR A 142 3.25 -12.31 -3.50
C TYR A 142 3.85 -10.91 -3.53
N THR A 143 4.45 -10.52 -4.64
CA THR A 143 5.11 -9.22 -4.77
C THR A 143 4.26 -8.25 -5.58
N CYS A 144 3.83 -7.18 -4.93
CA CYS A 144 3.19 -6.06 -5.61
C CYS A 144 4.23 -5.10 -6.16
N ILE A 145 4.02 -4.65 -7.39
CA ILE A 145 4.86 -3.68 -8.09
C ILE A 145 4.00 -2.50 -8.50
N ALA A 146 4.30 -1.32 -7.97
CA ALA A 146 3.72 -0.06 -8.40
C ALA A 146 4.69 0.69 -9.31
N SER A 147 4.28 0.95 -10.55
CA SER A 147 5.15 1.55 -11.58
C SER A 147 4.51 2.78 -12.20
N ASN A 148 5.27 3.86 -12.26
CA ASN A 148 4.96 5.06 -13.03
C ASN A 148 6.21 5.45 -13.84
N THR A 149 6.06 6.35 -14.81
CA THR A 149 7.13 6.94 -15.65
C THR A 149 8.34 7.47 -14.87
N ARG A 150 8.17 7.78 -13.57
CA ARG A 150 9.23 8.32 -12.70
C ARG A 150 9.89 7.29 -11.79
N SER A 151 9.19 6.23 -11.39
CA SER A 151 9.76 5.25 -10.47
C SER A 151 8.99 3.95 -10.45
N ARG A 152 9.64 2.93 -9.89
CA ARG A 152 9.06 1.64 -9.54
C ARG A 152 9.27 1.40 -8.06
N ASP A 153 8.21 1.02 -7.36
CA ASP A 153 8.23 0.62 -5.95
C ASP A 153 7.64 -0.78 -5.82
N MET A 154 8.11 -1.56 -4.85
CA MET A 154 7.74 -2.96 -4.71
C MET A 154 7.71 -3.41 -3.26
N THR A 155 6.76 -4.29 -2.93
CA THR A 155 6.59 -4.85 -1.60
C THR A 155 6.08 -6.28 -1.69
N THR A 156 6.46 -7.12 -0.73
CA THR A 156 6.10 -8.54 -0.73
C THR A 156 5.19 -8.85 0.45
N THR A 157 4.11 -9.57 0.16
CA THR A 157 3.15 -10.11 1.12
C THR A 157 3.40 -11.61 1.24
N PHE A 158 3.70 -12.11 2.44
CA PHE A 158 3.70 -13.56 2.67
C PHE A 158 2.27 -14.02 2.95
N LEU A 159 1.73 -14.90 2.10
CA LEU A 159 0.42 -15.50 2.25
C LEU A 159 0.57 -16.90 2.87
N TYR A 160 -0.16 -17.13 3.95
CA TYR A 160 -0.13 -18.39 4.69
C TYR A 160 -1.55 -18.94 4.92
N PRO A 161 -1.97 -19.95 4.15
CA PRO A 161 -3.24 -20.65 4.36
C PRO A 161 -3.26 -21.44 5.67
N VAL A 162 -4.33 -21.27 6.44
CA VAL A 162 -4.59 -21.98 7.70
C VAL A 162 -5.60 -23.10 7.44
N LEU A 163 -5.36 -24.28 8.03
CA LEU A 163 -6.29 -25.41 7.94
C LEU A 163 -7.65 -25.02 8.51
N ASN A 164 -8.72 -25.46 7.84
CA ASN A 164 -10.05 -25.36 8.40
C ASN A 164 -10.21 -26.47 9.45
N GLU A 165 -10.33 -26.12 10.73
CA GLU A 165 -10.51 -27.11 11.82
C GLU A 165 -11.95 -27.69 11.89
N GLU A 166 -12.81 -27.40 10.90
CA GLU A 166 -14.12 -28.06 10.75
C GLU A 166 -14.05 -29.31 9.84
N SER A 167 -13.29 -30.34 10.27
CA SER A 167 -13.38 -31.69 9.69
C SER A 167 -13.47 -32.76 10.77
#